data_AF-A0A7X3ZAB3-F1
#
_entry.id   AF-A0A7X3ZAB3-F1
#
_cell.length_a   1.000
_cell.length_b   1.000
_cell.length_c   1.000
_cell.angle_alpha   90.00
_cell.angle_beta   90.00
_cell.angle_gamma   90.00
#
_symmetry.space_group_name_H-M   'P 1'
#
loop_
_entity.id
_entity.type
_entity.pdbx_description
1 polymer ?
#
loop_
_entity_poly.entity_id
_entity_poly.type
_entity_poly.pdbx_seq_one_letter_code
_entity_poly.pdbx_strand_id
1 'polypeptide(L)' 'SLHFALLKKIANRNDLPCLSMGMSGDLEEAIGQGATHVRVGSAVFGERDRR' A
#
# COMPACT_ATOMS: atom_id res chain seq x y z
N SER A 1 -7.31 -8.27 -0.75
CA SER A 1 -6.23 -9.05 -0.12
C SER A 1 -6.45 -9.13 1.39
N LEU A 2 -6.20 -10.30 2.00
CA LEU A 2 -6.29 -10.48 3.46
C LEU A 2 -5.32 -9.57 4.23
N HIS A 3 -4.13 -9.31 3.69
CA HIS A 3 -3.12 -8.50 4.40
C HIS A 3 -3.53 -7.02 4.48
N PHE A 4 -4.16 -6.45 3.45
CA PHE A 4 -4.67 -5.07 3.49
C PHE A 4 -5.82 -4.92 4.49
N ALA A 5 -6.74 -5.89 4.51
CA ALA A 5 -7.85 -5.89 5.46
C ALA A 5 -7.35 -5.98 6.92
N LEU A 6 -6.34 -6.82 7.18
CA LEU A 6 -5.73 -6.94 8.51
C LEU A 6 -5.03 -5.64 8.93
N LEU A 7 -4.26 -5.01 8.03
CA LEU A 7 -3.61 -3.73 8.31
C LEU A 7 -4.64 -2.65 8.65
N LYS A 8 -5.73 -2.55 7.88
CA LYS A 8 -6.84 -1.62 8.16
C LYS A 8 -7.48 -1.87 9.51
N LYS A 9 -7.69 -3.12 9.89
CA LYS A 9 -8.21 -3.48 11.22
C LYS A 9 -7.26 -3.02 12.34
N ILE A 10 -5.95 -3.19 12.16
CA ILE A 10 -4.95 -2.75 13.14
C ILE A 10 -4.90 -1.22 13.22
N ALA A 11 -4.93 -0.51 12.10
CA ALA A 11 -4.96 0.95 12.06
C ALA A 11 -6.19 1.50 12.80
N ASN A 12 -7.38 0.97 12.51
CA ASN A 12 -8.62 1.36 13.18
C ASN A 12 -8.57 1.10 14.69
N ARG A 13 -7.96 -0.01 15.13
CA ARG A 13 -7.80 -0.33 16.56
C ARG A 13 -6.94 0.71 17.30
N ASN A 14 -6.02 1.36 16.59
CA ASN A 14 -5.06 2.31 17.18
C ASN A 14 -5.34 3.76 16.76
N ASP A 15 -6.53 4.04 16.23
CA ASP A 15 -6.93 5.38 15.77
C ASP A 15 -5.94 6.03 14.80
N LEU A 16 -5.30 5.22 13.94
CA LEU A 16 -4.36 5.71 12.94
C LEU A 16 -5.13 6.17 11.70
N PRO A 17 -5.03 7.44 11.30
CA PRO A 17 -5.77 7.97 10.15
C PRO A 17 -5.17 7.56 8.80
N CYS A 18 -3.93 7.04 8.80
CA CYS A 18 -3.18 6.75 7.59
C CYS A 18 -3.03 5.25 7.34
N LEU A 19 -3.23 4.86 6.09
CA LEU A 19 -2.99 3.52 5.58
C LEU A 19 -1.96 3.59 4.45
N SER A 20 -0.69 3.46 4.80
CA SER A 20 0.40 3.33 3.82
C SER A 20 0.53 1.88 3.38
N MET A 21 -0.13 1.52 2.28
CA MET A 21 -0.14 0.16 1.74
C MET A 21 -0.34 0.20 0.22
N GLY A 22 0.13 -0.84 -0.46
CA GLY A 22 0.24 -0.83 -1.92
C GLY A 22 1.61 -0.32 -2.40
N MET A 23 2.07 -0.98 -3.44
CA MET A 23 3.31 -0.79 -4.18
C MET A 23 2.99 -0.71 -5.69
N SER A 24 4.01 -0.62 -6.53
CA SER A 24 3.86 -0.54 -7.99
C SER A 24 3.06 -1.67 -8.64
N GLY A 25 2.94 -2.84 -8.01
CA GLY A 25 2.25 -4.01 -8.61
C GLY A 25 0.83 -4.28 -8.09
N ASP A 26 0.37 -3.55 -7.08
CA ASP A 26 -0.88 -3.81 -6.36
C ASP A 26 -1.59 -2.51 -5.91
N LEU A 27 -1.37 -1.41 -6.64
CA LEU A 27 -1.92 -0.10 -6.27
C LEU A 27 -3.45 -0.07 -6.30
N GLU A 28 -4.08 -0.67 -7.32
CA GLU A 28 -5.54 -0.63 -7.48
C GLU A 28 -6.22 -1.45 -6.38
N GLU A 29 -5.63 -2.60 -6.03
CA GLU A 29 -6.13 -3.42 -4.94
C GLU A 29 -5.99 -2.70 -3.59
N ALA A 30 -4.85 -2.05 -3.34
CA ALA A 30 -4.62 -1.29 -2.11
C ALA A 30 -5.60 -0.10 -1.98
N ILE A 31 -5.83 0.64 -3.07
CA ILE A 31 -6.80 1.74 -3.13
C ILE A 31 -8.21 1.21 -2.84
N GLY A 32 -8.61 0.11 -3.46
CA GLY A 32 -9.92 -0.53 -3.22
C GLY A 32 -10.12 -0.97 -1.77
N GLN A 33 -9.04 -1.18 -1.00
CA GLN A 33 -9.09 -1.52 0.42
C GLN A 33 -9.02 -0.29 1.35
N GLY A 34 -8.84 0.92 0.79
CA GLY A 34 -8.81 2.18 1.52
C GLY A 34 -7.42 2.69 1.86
N ALA A 35 -6.39 2.37 1.08
CA ALA A 35 -5.09 2.99 1.23
C ALA A 35 -5.19 4.52 1.12
N THR A 36 -4.55 5.24 2.02
CA THR A 36 -4.41 6.71 1.94
C THR A 36 -3.08 7.13 1.32
N HIS A 37 -2.10 6.22 1.34
CA HIS A 37 -0.79 6.40 0.71
C HIS A 37 -0.39 5.11 0.01
N VAL A 38 0.10 5.23 -1.22
CA VAL A 38 0.70 4.14 -2.00
C VAL A 38 2.16 4.45 -2.28
N ARG A 39 3.00 3.42 -2.40
CA ARG A 39 4.45 3.59 -2.60
C ARG A 39 4.85 3.13 -4.00
N VAL A 40 4.97 4.07 -4.93
CA VAL A 40 5.23 3.75 -6.34
C VAL A 40 6.69 3.99 -6.66
N GLY A 41 7.38 2.93 -7.11
CA GLY A 41 8.79 2.97 -7.50
C GLY A 41 8.97 2.55 -8.96
N SER A 42 9.01 1.24 -9.22
CA SER A 42 9.34 0.71 -10.54
C SER A 42 8.35 1.09 -11.64
N ALA A 43 7.07 1.30 -11.31
CA ALA A 43 6.10 1.79 -12.28
C ALA A 43 6.36 3.24 -12.74
N VAL A 44 7.14 4.02 -11.98
CA VAL A 44 7.54 5.41 -12.35
C VAL A 44 8.97 5.44 -12.88
N PHE A 45 9.89 4.76 -12.21
CA PHE A 45 11.34 4.87 -12.45
C PHE A 45 11.94 3.69 -13.23
N GLY A 46 11.17 2.63 -13.49
CA GLY A 46 11.66 1.40 -14.10
C GLY A 46 12.35 0.45 -13.10
N GLU A 47 12.95 -0.61 -13.62
CA GLU A 47 13.69 -1.59 -12.82
C GLU A 47 14.85 -0.95 -12.06
N ARG A 48 15.11 -1.43 -10.85
CA ARG A 48 16.25 -0.96 -10.06
C ARG A 48 17.54 -1.51 -10.66
N ASP A 49 18.55 -0.64 -10.81
CA ASP A 49 19.91 -1.11 -11.05
C ASP A 49 20.38 -1.90 -9.81
N ARG A 50 20.87 -3.12 -10.04
CA ARG A 50 21.27 -4.06 -8.97
C ARG A 50 22.80 -4.16 -8.82
N ARG A 51 23.52 -3.16 -9.32
CA ARG A 51 24.96 -3.04 -9.14
C ARG A 51 25.36 -2.85 -7.68
#